data_AF-A0AAZ3RPV0-F1
#
_entry.id   AF-A0AAZ3RPV0-F1
#
_cell.length_a   1.000
_cell.length_b   1.000
_cell.length_c   1.000
_cell.angle_alpha   90.00
_cell.angle_beta   90.00
_cell.angle_gamma   90.00
#
_symmetry.space_group_name_H-M   'P 1'
#
loop_
_entity.id
_entity.type
_entity.pdbx_description
1 polymer ?
#
loop_
_entity_poly.entity_id
_entity_poly.type
_entity_poly.pdbx_seq_one_letter_code
_entity_poly.pdbx_strand_id
1 'polypeptide(L)'
;MATTLQLIGGGGGSSFEFHGMDNGATLKKIGVAVEAWQVKAVRAELVDRHVETFGDHITKLSLWGNGVGTRLGAIKFTTSQNRQFFEKMTSWPLKTEYTIDVGSGICLGLEGRSGSDIDCMGFLFINTVKSSVLTDMKYPTLSLFKPQVTPEYVKSMSHHNDTSLVQEESITYSKTLTKTSSWSVSNKIESTLSVSVKAGIPDLVEVTSGFSLTVGVEQSTNTINLKIPPGKTMDVEITVGRANIDLDYRAIVKVPCMNGSQLVFLSNGIYTGVTDTSVRVSTKER
;
A
#
# COMPACT_ATOMS: atom_id res chain seq x y z
N MET A 1 -11.20 10.27 -19.79
CA MET A 1 -10.91 8.93 -19.22
C MET A 1 -9.76 9.06 -18.22
N ALA A 2 -9.63 8.13 -17.27
CA ALA A 2 -8.56 8.13 -16.26
C ALA A 2 -7.20 7.67 -16.79
N THR A 3 -7.23 6.98 -17.93
CA THR A 3 -6.06 6.54 -18.67
C THR A 3 -5.94 7.26 -20.00
N THR A 4 -4.75 7.17 -20.59
CA THR A 4 -4.44 7.61 -21.95
C THR A 4 -3.73 6.47 -22.69
N LEU A 5 -4.03 6.32 -23.97
CA LEU A 5 -3.49 5.29 -24.86
C LEU A 5 -3.41 5.86 -26.27
N GLN A 6 -2.28 5.63 -26.93
CA GLN A 6 -2.12 5.96 -28.34
C GLN A 6 -1.47 4.76 -29.05
N LEU A 7 -2.24 4.14 -29.96
CA LEU A 7 -1.77 3.02 -30.76
C LEU A 7 -1.04 3.51 -32.00
N ILE A 8 0.16 2.99 -32.24
CA ILE A 8 0.95 3.28 -33.45
C ILE A 8 1.23 1.99 -34.21
N GLY A 9 0.98 1.99 -35.52
CA GLY A 9 1.18 0.83 -36.41
C GLY A 9 0.13 0.74 -37.51
N GLY A 10 -0.20 -0.48 -37.93
CA GLY A 10 -1.23 -0.78 -38.93
C GLY A 10 -2.50 -1.41 -38.35
N GLY A 11 -3.49 -1.65 -39.23
CA GLY A 11 -4.81 -2.18 -38.86
C GLY A 11 -4.97 -3.70 -38.91
N GLY A 12 -3.90 -4.45 -39.20
CA GLY A 12 -3.92 -5.91 -39.30
C GLY A 12 -3.98 -6.62 -37.93
N GLY A 13 -3.82 -7.94 -37.93
CA GLY A 13 -3.75 -8.75 -36.70
C GLY A 13 -5.04 -8.83 -35.89
N SER A 14 -4.97 -9.52 -34.76
CA SER A 14 -6.03 -9.64 -33.75
C SER A 14 -5.76 -8.71 -32.58
N SER A 15 -6.80 -8.13 -31.99
CA SER A 15 -6.66 -7.25 -30.82
C SER A 15 -6.15 -7.98 -29.59
N PHE A 16 -5.37 -7.29 -28.76
CA PHE A 16 -4.98 -7.75 -27.44
C PHE A 16 -5.03 -6.60 -26.43
N GLU A 17 -5.34 -6.95 -25.18
CA GLU A 17 -5.32 -6.08 -24.02
C GLU A 17 -4.54 -6.78 -22.91
N PHE A 18 -3.50 -6.14 -22.39
CA PHE A 18 -2.66 -6.67 -21.33
C PHE A 18 -2.33 -5.56 -20.33
N HIS A 19 -3.22 -5.33 -19.37
CA HIS A 19 -3.09 -4.23 -18.43
C HIS A 19 -3.71 -4.53 -17.05
N GLY A 20 -3.25 -3.82 -16.02
CA GLY A 20 -3.71 -3.95 -14.64
C GLY A 20 -4.82 -2.98 -14.23
N MET A 21 -5.72 -2.54 -15.13
CA MET A 21 -6.79 -1.59 -14.79
C MET A 21 -7.64 -2.03 -13.59
N ASP A 22 -7.93 -3.32 -13.48
CA ASP A 22 -8.85 -3.87 -12.47
C ASP A 22 -8.21 -4.08 -11.08
N ASN A 23 -6.89 -4.06 -10.99
CA ASN A 23 -6.15 -4.40 -9.78
C ASN A 23 -4.94 -3.49 -9.49
N GLY A 24 -4.73 -2.45 -10.29
CA GLY A 24 -3.64 -1.50 -10.14
C GLY A 24 -2.25 -2.03 -10.49
N ALA A 25 -2.12 -3.19 -11.15
CA ALA A 25 -0.82 -3.70 -11.57
C ALA A 25 -0.22 -2.82 -12.68
N THR A 26 1.07 -2.52 -12.55
CA THR A 26 1.82 -1.64 -13.47
C THR A 26 2.88 -2.42 -14.24
N LEU A 27 3.37 -1.89 -15.35
CA LEU A 27 4.42 -2.52 -16.15
C LEU A 27 5.73 -2.58 -15.37
N LYS A 28 6.20 -3.81 -15.11
CA LYS A 28 7.45 -4.11 -14.40
C LYS A 28 8.63 -4.28 -15.35
N LYS A 29 8.40 -5.05 -16.42
CA LYS A 29 9.45 -5.42 -17.37
C LYS A 29 8.87 -5.54 -18.76
N ILE A 30 9.67 -5.16 -19.75
CA ILE A 30 9.37 -5.33 -21.16
C ILE A 30 10.60 -5.88 -21.88
N GLY A 31 10.38 -6.85 -22.76
CA GLY A 31 11.34 -7.34 -23.73
C GLY A 31 10.75 -7.20 -25.14
N VAL A 32 11.54 -6.73 -26.09
CA VAL A 32 11.11 -6.48 -27.46
C VAL A 32 12.06 -7.20 -28.41
N ALA A 33 11.50 -8.00 -29.31
CA ALA A 33 12.22 -8.59 -30.42
C ALA A 33 11.94 -7.79 -31.69
N VAL A 34 12.96 -7.54 -32.49
CA VAL A 34 12.88 -6.74 -33.72
C VAL A 34 13.44 -7.49 -34.91
N GLU A 35 12.89 -7.23 -36.08
CA GLU A 35 13.35 -7.78 -37.37
C GLU A 35 13.63 -6.63 -38.36
N ALA A 36 13.84 -6.98 -39.64
CA ALA A 36 14.26 -6.05 -40.68
C ALA A 36 13.34 -4.83 -40.82
N TRP A 37 12.03 -4.99 -40.70
CA TRP A 37 11.05 -3.96 -41.04
C TRP A 37 9.95 -3.80 -39.98
N GLN A 38 10.05 -4.46 -38.83
CA GLN A 38 8.99 -4.50 -37.83
C GLN A 38 9.48 -4.87 -36.42
N VAL A 39 8.69 -4.51 -35.42
CA VAL A 39 8.72 -5.14 -34.10
C VAL A 39 8.07 -6.51 -34.22
N LYS A 40 8.85 -7.55 -33.94
CA LYS A 40 8.45 -8.93 -34.12
C LYS A 40 7.55 -9.43 -33.00
N ALA A 41 7.97 -9.19 -31.76
CA ALA A 41 7.24 -9.66 -30.59
C ALA A 41 7.55 -8.76 -29.38
N VAL A 42 6.61 -8.72 -28.44
CA VAL A 42 6.76 -8.02 -27.17
C VAL A 42 6.35 -8.97 -26.06
N ARG A 43 7.22 -9.08 -25.06
CA ARG A 43 6.94 -9.79 -23.80
C ARG A 43 6.88 -8.76 -22.70
N ALA A 44 5.74 -8.63 -22.05
CA ALA A 44 5.54 -7.73 -20.92
C ALA A 44 5.26 -8.52 -19.64
N GLU A 45 5.75 -8.00 -18.52
CA GLU A 45 5.44 -8.48 -17.18
C GLU A 45 4.87 -7.30 -16.40
N LEU A 46 3.73 -7.51 -15.73
CA LEU A 46 3.20 -6.56 -14.77
C LEU A 46 3.76 -6.87 -13.37
N VAL A 47 3.70 -5.89 -12.47
CA VAL A 47 4.11 -6.08 -11.08
C VAL A 47 3.19 -7.13 -10.44
N ASP A 48 3.73 -8.33 -10.26
CA ASP A 48 3.26 -9.32 -9.31
C ASP A 48 4.08 -9.22 -8.01
N ARG A 49 3.60 -9.91 -6.97
CA ARG A 49 3.82 -9.73 -5.51
C ARG A 49 5.27 -9.56 -4.99
N HIS A 50 6.29 -9.51 -5.83
CA HIS A 50 7.70 -9.25 -5.49
C HIS A 50 8.38 -8.33 -6.53
N VAL A 51 8.54 -7.05 -6.18
CA VAL A 51 9.48 -6.10 -6.81
C VAL A 51 9.99 -5.12 -5.76
N GLU A 52 11.31 -4.88 -5.73
CA GLU A 52 12.01 -3.97 -4.81
C GLU A 52 12.41 -2.61 -5.43
N THR A 53 11.85 -2.24 -6.58
CA THR A 53 12.26 -1.00 -7.27
C THR A 53 11.22 0.10 -7.06
N PHE A 54 11.51 1.00 -6.13
CA PHE A 54 10.72 2.20 -5.85
C PHE A 54 10.98 3.30 -6.90
N GLY A 55 9.91 3.90 -7.44
CA GLY A 55 9.93 5.25 -8.01
C GLY A 55 10.38 5.45 -9.47
N ASP A 56 10.75 4.40 -10.22
CA ASP A 56 11.10 4.57 -11.64
C ASP A 56 9.84 4.52 -12.52
N HIS A 57 9.59 5.60 -13.26
CA HIS A 57 8.42 5.74 -14.15
C HIS A 57 8.84 6.30 -15.50
N ILE A 58 8.01 6.16 -16.54
CA ILE A 58 8.35 6.63 -17.87
C ILE A 58 8.12 8.14 -17.95
N THR A 59 9.16 8.90 -18.35
CA THR A 59 9.08 10.36 -18.50
C THR A 59 8.91 10.79 -19.95
N LYS A 60 9.35 9.95 -20.90
CA LYS A 60 9.20 10.17 -22.34
C LYS A 60 8.97 8.84 -23.03
N LEU A 61 8.01 8.81 -23.95
CA LEU A 61 7.78 7.68 -24.84
C LEU A 61 7.66 8.20 -26.27
N SER A 62 8.34 7.52 -27.18
CA SER A 62 8.20 7.71 -28.60
C SER A 62 7.99 6.36 -29.28
N LEU A 63 7.07 6.34 -30.23
CA LEU A 63 6.75 5.19 -31.05
C LEU A 63 6.94 5.54 -32.52
N TRP A 64 7.27 4.55 -33.32
CA TRP A 64 7.34 4.68 -34.78
C TRP A 64 6.56 3.56 -35.42
N GLY A 65 5.82 3.87 -36.49
CA GLY A 65 5.43 2.85 -37.44
C GLY A 65 6.63 2.40 -38.29
N ASN A 66 6.48 1.32 -39.03
CA ASN A 66 7.50 0.85 -39.99
C ASN A 66 7.68 1.75 -41.23
N GLY A 67 6.98 2.88 -41.31
CA GLY A 67 7.11 3.85 -42.39
C GLY A 67 6.20 3.61 -43.61
N VAL A 68 5.43 2.52 -43.63
CA VAL A 68 4.32 2.29 -44.59
C VAL A 68 2.96 2.09 -43.89
N GLY A 69 2.93 2.15 -42.55
CA GLY A 69 1.69 2.12 -41.77
C GLY A 69 1.09 0.73 -41.61
N THR A 70 1.89 -0.34 -41.67
CA THR A 70 1.40 -1.72 -41.54
C THR A 70 1.84 -2.42 -40.27
N ARG A 71 2.94 -1.98 -39.64
CA ARG A 71 3.48 -2.53 -38.39
C ARG A 71 4.00 -1.44 -37.48
N LEU A 72 4.16 -1.78 -36.20
CA LEU A 72 5.03 -1.04 -35.30
C LEU A 72 6.50 -1.25 -35.72
N GLY A 73 7.29 -0.17 -35.76
CA GLY A 73 8.66 -0.17 -36.24
C GLY A 73 9.71 0.11 -35.15
N ALA A 74 9.37 0.86 -34.11
CA ALA A 74 10.26 1.09 -32.97
C ALA A 74 9.54 1.55 -31.71
N ILE A 75 10.19 1.32 -30.57
CA ILE A 75 9.78 1.73 -29.24
C ILE A 75 10.99 2.39 -28.56
N LYS A 76 10.85 3.65 -28.15
CA LYS A 76 11.86 4.35 -27.36
C LYS A 76 11.22 4.95 -26.11
N PHE A 77 11.79 4.72 -24.95
CA PHE A 77 11.38 5.45 -23.76
C PHE A 77 12.55 5.82 -22.86
N THR A 78 12.33 6.84 -22.04
CA THR A 78 13.25 7.28 -20.99
C THR A 78 12.52 7.21 -19.65
N THR A 79 13.21 6.73 -18.62
CA THR A 79 12.65 6.63 -17.28
C THR A 79 13.04 7.83 -16.40
N SER A 80 12.43 7.98 -15.23
CA SER A 80 12.73 9.06 -14.27
C SER A 80 14.15 8.98 -13.72
N GLN A 81 14.76 7.79 -13.75
CA GLN A 81 16.19 7.58 -13.48
C GLN A 81 17.10 7.81 -14.70
N ASN A 82 16.61 8.47 -15.75
CA ASN A 82 17.34 8.75 -17.00
C ASN A 82 17.85 7.50 -17.74
N ARG A 83 17.26 6.33 -17.47
CA ARG A 83 17.57 5.11 -18.22
C ARG A 83 16.85 5.16 -19.56
N GLN A 84 17.53 4.73 -20.62
CA GLN A 84 16.97 4.70 -21.97
C GLN A 84 16.80 3.27 -22.45
N PHE A 85 15.64 3.01 -23.05
CA PHE A 85 15.35 1.80 -23.79
C PHE A 85 15.01 2.20 -25.22
N PHE A 86 15.64 1.57 -26.21
CA PHE A 86 15.36 1.85 -27.61
C PHE A 86 15.53 0.61 -28.47
N GLU A 87 14.41 0.05 -28.90
CA GLU A 87 14.37 -1.10 -29.81
C GLU A 87 13.71 -0.67 -31.12
N LYS A 88 14.33 -1.05 -32.24
CA LYS A 88 13.89 -0.62 -33.58
C LYS A 88 14.17 -1.68 -34.62
N MET A 89 13.39 -1.64 -35.69
CA MET A 89 13.64 -2.42 -36.90
C MET A 89 15.07 -2.22 -37.43
N THR A 90 15.66 -3.28 -37.97
CA THR A 90 17.11 -3.34 -38.24
C THR A 90 17.50 -2.92 -39.65
N SER A 91 16.58 -2.94 -40.62
CA SER A 91 16.88 -2.62 -42.03
C SER A 91 16.17 -1.37 -42.53
N TRP A 92 14.87 -1.22 -42.25
CA TRP A 92 14.12 -0.06 -42.74
C TRP A 92 14.38 1.19 -41.89
N PRO A 93 14.50 2.39 -42.49
CA PRO A 93 14.75 3.60 -41.74
C PRO A 93 13.50 4.07 -40.99
N LEU A 94 13.71 4.62 -39.79
CA LEU A 94 12.65 5.30 -39.04
C LEU A 94 12.23 6.57 -39.78
N LYS A 95 10.91 6.78 -39.90
CA LYS A 95 10.31 7.99 -40.49
C LYS A 95 9.74 8.88 -39.39
N THR A 96 8.44 9.08 -39.37
CA THR A 96 7.74 9.92 -38.38
C THR A 96 7.84 9.34 -36.97
N GLU A 97 8.41 10.13 -36.06
CA GLU A 97 8.35 9.90 -34.62
C GLU A 97 7.00 10.36 -34.07
N TYR A 98 6.33 9.49 -33.32
CA TYR A 98 5.14 9.83 -32.56
C TYR A 98 5.53 9.94 -31.09
N THR A 99 5.70 11.18 -30.60
CA THR A 99 5.88 11.45 -29.17
C THR A 99 4.54 11.27 -28.47
N ILE A 100 4.51 10.41 -27.45
CA ILE A 100 3.30 10.02 -26.74
C ILE A 100 3.21 10.78 -25.42
N ASP A 101 2.02 11.30 -25.11
CA ASP A 101 1.74 11.83 -23.78
C ASP A 101 1.66 10.68 -22.77
N VAL A 102 2.62 10.64 -21.85
CA VAL A 102 2.73 9.59 -20.84
C VAL A 102 1.91 9.89 -19.58
N GLY A 103 1.24 11.04 -19.49
CA GLY A 103 0.41 11.42 -18.36
C GLY A 103 1.21 11.47 -17.05
N SER A 104 0.95 10.53 -16.14
CA SER A 104 1.71 10.37 -14.89
C SER A 104 3.04 9.63 -15.05
N GLY A 105 3.27 8.99 -16.21
CA GLY A 105 4.39 8.08 -16.44
C GLY A 105 4.18 6.66 -15.90
N ILE A 106 3.07 6.41 -15.19
CA ILE A 106 2.72 5.11 -14.63
C ILE A 106 2.00 4.29 -15.69
N CYS A 107 2.70 3.32 -16.26
CA CYS A 107 2.17 2.41 -17.29
C CYS A 107 1.42 1.25 -16.63
N LEU A 108 0.14 1.08 -16.94
CA LEU A 108 -0.68 -0.06 -16.50
C LEU A 108 -0.48 -1.29 -17.37
N GLY A 109 0.07 -1.15 -18.58
CA GLY A 109 0.26 -2.24 -19.51
C GLY A 109 0.23 -1.81 -20.97
N LEU A 110 -0.12 -2.75 -21.84
CA LEU A 110 -0.05 -2.62 -23.29
C LEU A 110 -1.39 -2.99 -23.93
N GLU A 111 -1.73 -2.29 -25.00
CA GLU A 111 -2.87 -2.62 -25.85
C GLU A 111 -2.44 -2.53 -27.31
N GLY A 112 -3.07 -3.30 -28.18
CA GLY A 112 -2.71 -3.29 -29.59
C GLY A 112 -3.35 -4.39 -30.42
N ARG A 113 -2.67 -4.69 -31.54
CA ARG A 113 -3.04 -5.75 -32.47
C ARG A 113 -1.79 -6.53 -32.88
N SER A 114 -1.91 -7.85 -32.94
CA SER A 114 -0.80 -8.73 -33.28
C SER A 114 -1.24 -9.96 -34.06
N GLY A 115 -0.30 -10.56 -34.77
CA GLY A 115 -0.43 -11.83 -35.47
C GLY A 115 0.93 -12.50 -35.53
N SER A 116 1.51 -12.58 -36.72
CA SER A 116 2.91 -13.00 -36.88
C SER A 116 3.92 -11.97 -36.39
N ASP A 117 3.51 -10.70 -36.29
CA ASP A 117 4.28 -9.57 -35.79
C ASP A 117 3.38 -8.65 -34.94
N ILE A 118 3.91 -7.52 -34.47
CA ILE A 118 3.10 -6.46 -33.84
C ILE A 118 2.59 -5.49 -34.92
N ASP A 119 1.31 -5.62 -35.26
CA ASP A 119 0.61 -4.73 -36.20
C ASP A 119 0.54 -3.30 -35.66
N CYS A 120 0.04 -3.13 -34.44
CA CYS A 120 0.09 -1.87 -33.72
C CYS A 120 0.17 -2.10 -32.21
N MET A 121 0.73 -1.14 -31.48
CA MET A 121 0.73 -1.19 -30.01
C MET A 121 0.80 0.21 -29.43
N GLY A 122 0.27 0.36 -28.22
CA GLY A 122 0.42 1.53 -27.37
C GLY A 122 0.63 1.12 -25.92
N PHE A 123 1.08 2.08 -25.13
CA PHE A 123 1.26 1.95 -23.69
C PHE A 123 0.10 2.65 -23.00
N LEU A 124 -0.57 1.94 -22.09
CA LEU A 124 -1.70 2.48 -21.35
C LEU A 124 -1.17 3.17 -20.09
N PHE A 125 -1.26 4.50 -20.03
CA PHE A 125 -0.80 5.27 -18.88
C PHE A 125 -1.96 5.78 -18.04
N ILE A 126 -1.76 5.89 -16.73
CA ILE A 126 -2.64 6.69 -15.87
C ILE A 126 -2.38 8.17 -16.20
N ASN A 127 -3.43 8.95 -16.38
CA ASN A 127 -3.30 10.40 -16.52
C ASN A 127 -2.69 11.03 -15.26
N THR A 128 -2.20 12.26 -15.35
CA THR A 128 -1.56 12.97 -14.24
C THR A 128 -2.39 12.85 -12.96
N VAL A 129 -1.82 12.20 -11.95
CA VAL A 129 -2.49 11.85 -10.70
C VAL A 129 -2.57 13.07 -9.81
N LYS A 130 -3.75 13.36 -9.28
CA LYS A 130 -3.98 14.41 -8.28
C LYS A 130 -3.70 13.89 -6.86
N SER A 131 -4.14 12.67 -6.59
CA SER A 131 -4.00 11.99 -5.29
C SER A 131 -4.25 10.50 -5.45
N SER A 132 -3.82 9.68 -4.49
CA SER A 132 -4.26 8.29 -4.36
C SER A 132 -4.69 8.01 -2.91
N VAL A 133 -5.82 7.34 -2.77
CA VAL A 133 -6.45 7.09 -1.46
C VAL A 133 -6.94 5.64 -1.39
N LEU A 134 -6.51 4.91 -0.37
CA LEU A 134 -7.10 3.63 0.04
C LEU A 134 -8.27 3.93 0.98
N THR A 135 -9.47 3.54 0.59
CA THR A 135 -10.72 3.88 1.29
C THR A 135 -11.71 2.71 1.29
N ASP A 136 -12.90 2.92 1.84
CA ASP A 136 -13.95 1.90 1.93
C ASP A 136 -13.46 0.60 2.61
N MET A 137 -12.64 0.76 3.66
CA MET A 137 -11.96 -0.31 4.39
C MET A 137 -12.95 -1.20 5.14
N LYS A 138 -12.76 -2.52 5.03
CA LYS A 138 -13.50 -3.55 5.75
C LYS A 138 -12.55 -4.60 6.29
N TYR A 139 -12.83 -5.09 7.50
CA TYR A 139 -12.10 -6.17 8.17
C TYR A 139 -13.03 -7.38 8.34
N PRO A 140 -13.11 -8.30 7.37
CA PRO A 140 -14.13 -9.36 7.38
C PRO A 140 -14.01 -10.33 8.56
N THR A 141 -12.78 -10.52 9.06
CA THR A 141 -12.46 -11.45 10.14
C THR A 141 -12.43 -10.80 11.53
N LEU A 142 -12.71 -9.49 11.63
CA LEU A 142 -12.60 -8.72 12.87
C LEU A 142 -13.42 -9.32 14.02
N SER A 143 -14.65 -9.73 13.75
CA SER A 143 -15.57 -10.29 14.75
C SER A 143 -15.19 -11.68 15.25
N LEU A 144 -14.36 -12.40 14.49
CA LEU A 144 -13.88 -13.73 14.83
C LEU A 144 -12.48 -13.71 15.46
N PHE A 145 -11.79 -12.57 15.38
CA PHE A 145 -10.43 -12.42 15.87
C PHE A 145 -10.40 -12.37 17.39
N LYS A 146 -9.61 -13.26 17.99
CA LYS A 146 -9.35 -13.29 19.43
C LYS A 146 -7.95 -12.74 19.67
N PRO A 147 -7.81 -11.50 20.17
CA PRO A 147 -6.49 -10.92 20.40
C PRO A 147 -5.72 -11.70 21.47
N GLN A 148 -4.48 -12.05 21.14
CA GLN A 148 -3.54 -12.59 22.12
C GLN A 148 -2.84 -11.42 22.82
N VAL A 149 -3.20 -11.21 24.07
CA VAL A 149 -2.66 -10.12 24.89
C VAL A 149 -1.54 -10.65 25.77
N THR A 150 -0.32 -10.13 25.58
CA THR A 150 0.82 -10.44 26.42
C THR A 150 0.99 -9.34 27.48
N PRO A 151 0.99 -9.67 28.77
CA PRO A 151 1.24 -8.68 29.82
C PRO A 151 2.70 -8.22 29.76
N GLU A 152 2.90 -6.92 29.68
CA GLU A 152 4.17 -6.24 29.87
C GLU A 152 4.19 -5.58 31.25
N TYR A 153 5.27 -5.84 31.97
CA TYR A 153 5.52 -5.22 33.25
C TYR A 153 5.96 -3.76 33.07
N VAL A 154 5.34 -2.84 33.84
CA VAL A 154 5.69 -1.42 33.84
C VAL A 154 6.47 -1.06 35.09
N LYS A 155 5.92 -1.37 36.26
CA LYS A 155 6.50 -1.00 37.56
C LYS A 155 5.90 -1.84 38.69
N SER A 156 6.68 -2.11 39.73
CA SER A 156 6.20 -2.63 41.01
C SER A 156 6.84 -1.87 42.15
N MET A 157 6.07 -1.69 43.22
CA MET A 157 6.50 -1.03 44.45
C MET A 157 5.72 -1.59 45.63
N SER A 158 6.32 -1.51 46.82
CA SER A 158 5.71 -1.94 48.07
C SER A 158 5.78 -0.79 49.06
N HIS A 159 4.64 -0.45 49.66
CA HIS A 159 4.53 0.65 50.61
C HIS A 159 3.95 0.14 51.91
N HIS A 160 4.64 0.38 53.01
CA HIS A 160 4.20 0.03 54.35
C HIS A 160 3.73 1.28 55.10
N ASN A 161 2.56 1.22 55.71
CA ASN A 161 2.03 2.30 56.53
C ASN A 161 2.25 2.00 58.03
N ASP A 162 3.33 2.55 58.58
CA ASP A 162 3.68 2.45 60.01
C ASP A 162 2.79 3.30 60.94
N THR A 163 1.86 4.08 60.38
CA THR A 163 1.04 5.02 61.15
C THR A 163 -0.30 4.41 61.57
N SER A 164 -0.98 5.07 62.50
CA SER A 164 -2.33 4.70 62.94
C SER A 164 -3.44 5.27 62.05
N LEU A 165 -3.10 6.01 60.97
CA LEU A 165 -4.05 6.66 60.06
C LEU A 165 -3.88 6.13 58.64
N VAL A 166 -4.94 6.20 57.82
CA VAL A 166 -4.87 5.84 56.40
C VAL A 166 -3.95 6.82 55.67
N GLN A 167 -3.01 6.31 54.89
CA GLN A 167 -2.13 7.11 54.04
C GLN A 167 -2.62 7.11 52.59
N GLU A 168 -2.49 8.25 51.91
CA GLU A 168 -2.74 8.36 50.47
C GLU A 168 -1.42 8.56 49.73
N GLU A 169 -1.15 7.69 48.75
CA GLU A 169 0.08 7.67 47.97
C GLU A 169 -0.24 7.88 46.49
N SER A 170 0.46 8.81 45.85
CA SER A 170 0.35 9.06 44.41
C SER A 170 1.50 8.39 43.67
N ILE A 171 1.19 7.39 42.85
CA ILE A 171 2.18 6.67 42.05
C ILE A 171 2.19 7.27 40.64
N THR A 172 3.31 7.89 40.31
CA THR A 172 3.62 8.30 38.94
C THR A 172 4.39 7.21 38.21
N TYR A 173 3.97 6.92 36.98
CA TYR A 173 4.68 6.04 36.06
C TYR A 173 4.66 6.65 34.66
N SER A 174 5.67 6.30 33.86
CA SER A 174 5.72 6.64 32.44
C SER A 174 5.93 5.36 31.63
N LYS A 175 5.05 5.14 30.66
CA LYS A 175 5.16 4.08 29.67
C LYS A 175 4.68 4.65 28.36
N THR A 176 5.54 4.62 27.35
CA THR A 176 5.12 4.93 25.98
C THR A 176 4.24 3.80 25.49
N LEU A 177 2.97 4.11 25.23
CA LEU A 177 2.06 3.20 24.54
C LEU A 177 2.36 3.33 23.05
N THR A 178 2.65 2.21 22.38
CA THR A 178 2.96 2.22 20.95
C THR A 178 1.76 1.67 20.20
N LYS A 179 1.04 2.54 19.48
CA LYS A 179 0.06 2.13 18.49
C LYS A 179 0.69 2.17 17.10
N THR A 180 0.72 1.04 16.41
CA THR A 180 1.14 0.98 15.00
C THR A 180 0.02 0.47 14.13
N SER A 181 -0.01 0.96 12.91
CA SER A 181 -0.98 0.55 11.89
C SER A 181 -0.28 0.47 10.55
N SER A 182 -0.43 -0.68 9.90
CA SER A 182 0.15 -0.95 8.59
C SER A 182 -0.86 -1.74 7.76
N TRP A 183 -1.04 -1.33 6.51
CA TRP A 183 -1.87 -2.04 5.55
C TRP A 183 -0.98 -2.46 4.39
N SER A 184 -0.86 -3.76 4.13
CA SER A 184 -0.17 -4.23 2.93
C SER A 184 -1.00 -3.84 1.71
N VAL A 185 -0.45 -3.15 0.72
CA VAL A 185 -1.21 -2.80 -0.50
C VAL A 185 -0.99 -3.86 -1.59
N SER A 186 -2.05 -4.20 -2.34
CA SER A 186 -1.94 -5.14 -3.46
C SER A 186 -0.98 -4.63 -4.53
N ASN A 187 -0.29 -5.55 -5.22
CA ASN A 187 0.55 -5.29 -6.40
C ASN A 187 1.64 -4.20 -6.22
N LYS A 188 2.06 -3.95 -4.98
CA LYS A 188 3.13 -2.99 -4.64
C LYS A 188 2.89 -1.58 -5.16
N ILE A 189 1.62 -1.16 -5.28
CA ILE A 189 1.30 0.14 -5.85
C ILE A 189 1.88 1.30 -5.03
N GLU A 190 2.17 1.11 -3.75
CA GLU A 190 2.87 2.08 -2.90
C GLU A 190 4.27 2.45 -3.42
N SER A 191 4.86 1.61 -4.27
CA SER A 191 6.15 1.89 -4.93
C SER A 191 6.05 2.87 -6.10
N THR A 192 4.85 3.07 -6.64
CA THR A 192 4.57 3.94 -7.80
C THR A 192 3.66 5.12 -7.45
N LEU A 193 2.79 4.98 -6.45
CA LEU A 193 1.86 5.99 -5.97
C LEU A 193 2.07 6.26 -4.48
N SER A 194 2.05 7.53 -4.08
CA SER A 194 1.99 7.92 -2.67
C SER A 194 0.56 7.77 -2.14
N VAL A 195 0.23 6.57 -1.67
CA VAL A 195 -1.13 6.23 -1.23
C VAL A 195 -1.38 6.68 0.21
N SER A 196 -2.40 7.53 0.39
CA SER A 196 -2.94 7.87 1.70
C SER A 196 -4.03 6.88 2.13
N VAL A 197 -4.15 6.60 3.43
CA VAL A 197 -5.16 5.67 3.95
C VAL A 197 -6.25 6.44 4.68
N LYS A 198 -7.51 6.19 4.30
CA LYS A 198 -8.70 6.70 4.99
C LYS A 198 -9.52 5.53 5.52
N ALA A 199 -9.17 5.08 6.73
CA ALA A 199 -9.75 3.91 7.38
C ALA A 199 -9.87 4.11 8.90
N GLY A 200 -10.76 3.34 9.53
CA GLY A 200 -10.76 3.17 10.99
C GLY A 200 -9.68 2.17 11.40
N ILE A 201 -8.95 2.47 12.48
CA ILE A 201 -7.89 1.61 13.03
C ILE A 201 -8.47 0.68 14.11
N PRO A 202 -8.32 -0.65 13.99
CA PRO A 202 -8.69 -1.59 15.05
C PRO A 202 -7.99 -1.28 16.38
N ASP A 203 -8.75 -1.16 17.47
CA ASP A 203 -8.33 -0.81 18.82
C ASP A 203 -8.84 -1.84 19.84
N LEU A 204 -8.12 -2.05 20.94
CA LEU A 204 -8.44 -3.11 21.90
C LEU A 204 -9.42 -2.63 22.97
N VAL A 205 -10.46 -3.43 23.25
CA VAL A 205 -11.41 -3.18 24.33
C VAL A 205 -11.55 -4.42 25.20
N GLU A 206 -11.45 -4.23 26.51
CA GLU A 206 -11.72 -5.27 27.50
C GLU A 206 -13.23 -5.50 27.64
N VAL A 207 -13.64 -6.76 27.53
CA VAL A 207 -15.03 -7.23 27.67
C VAL A 207 -15.08 -8.33 28.73
N THR A 208 -16.27 -8.66 29.21
CA THR A 208 -16.47 -9.64 30.30
C THR A 208 -15.91 -11.04 29.96
N SER A 209 -15.75 -11.37 28.67
CA SER A 209 -15.18 -12.63 28.18
C SER A 209 -13.71 -12.55 27.74
N GLY A 210 -13.00 -11.46 28.04
CA GLY A 210 -11.60 -11.25 27.65
C GLY A 210 -11.39 -9.94 26.89
N PHE A 211 -10.71 -9.98 25.75
CA PHE A 211 -10.44 -8.79 24.93
C PHE A 211 -11.09 -8.92 23.55
N SER A 212 -11.54 -7.80 23.00
CA SER A 212 -12.15 -7.68 21.67
C SER A 212 -11.58 -6.47 20.92
N LEU A 213 -11.78 -6.39 19.60
CA LEU A 213 -11.34 -5.26 18.79
C LEU A 213 -12.51 -4.35 18.39
N THR A 214 -12.34 -3.03 18.52
CA THR A 214 -13.23 -1.95 18.04
C THR A 214 -12.42 -0.94 17.21
N VAL A 215 -12.87 0.27 16.91
CA VAL A 215 -12.08 1.28 16.18
C VAL A 215 -11.87 2.50 17.07
N GLY A 216 -10.62 2.93 17.28
CA GLY A 216 -10.28 3.89 18.35
C GLY A 216 -9.55 5.16 17.95
N VAL A 217 -9.32 6.04 18.95
CA VAL A 217 -8.58 7.32 18.91
C VAL A 217 -7.66 7.40 20.16
N GLU A 218 -6.45 7.97 20.03
CA GLU A 218 -5.37 7.98 21.04
C GLU A 218 -5.58 8.88 22.28
N GLN A 219 -4.97 8.51 23.43
CA GLN A 219 -4.71 9.36 24.62
C GLN A 219 -3.45 8.97 25.45
N SER A 220 -3.10 9.87 26.37
CA SER A 220 -1.83 10.22 27.04
C SER A 220 -1.56 9.67 28.48
N THR A 221 -0.46 10.15 29.11
CA THR A 221 0.10 9.86 30.45
C THR A 221 -0.88 9.92 31.65
N ASN A 222 -0.68 9.04 32.64
CA ASN A 222 -1.61 8.82 33.77
C ASN A 222 -0.94 8.84 35.16
N THR A 223 -1.70 9.20 36.20
CA THR A 223 -1.33 9.15 37.63
C THR A 223 -2.35 8.29 38.38
N ILE A 224 -1.90 7.47 39.34
CA ILE A 224 -2.77 6.62 40.17
C ILE A 224 -2.64 7.03 41.63
N ASN A 225 -3.76 7.21 42.33
CA ASN A 225 -3.81 7.45 43.77
C ASN A 225 -4.27 6.17 44.49
N LEU A 226 -3.56 5.79 45.55
CA LEU A 226 -3.86 4.61 46.35
C LEU A 226 -4.02 4.96 47.83
N LYS A 227 -4.85 4.21 48.55
CA LYS A 227 -5.05 4.33 49.99
C LYS A 227 -4.46 3.11 50.70
N ILE A 228 -3.58 3.34 51.68
CA ILE A 228 -2.88 2.30 52.41
C ILE A 228 -3.37 2.30 53.87
N PRO A 229 -4.05 1.24 54.34
CA PRO A 229 -4.55 1.17 55.71
C PRO A 229 -3.45 1.18 56.78
N PRO A 230 -3.75 1.59 58.03
CA PRO A 230 -2.82 1.55 59.15
C PRO A 230 -2.21 0.16 59.39
N GLY A 231 -0.90 0.09 59.59
CA GLY A 231 -0.17 -1.15 59.90
C GLY A 231 -0.12 -2.18 58.77
N LYS A 232 -0.48 -1.79 57.54
CA LYS A 232 -0.56 -2.68 56.37
C LYS A 232 0.51 -2.35 55.33
N THR A 233 0.93 -3.37 54.61
CA THR A 233 1.77 -3.24 53.42
C THR A 233 0.92 -3.40 52.17
N MET A 234 1.04 -2.47 51.23
CA MET A 234 0.42 -2.57 49.92
C MET A 234 1.49 -2.80 48.86
N ASP A 235 1.47 -4.00 48.26
CA ASP A 235 2.23 -4.29 47.05
C ASP A 235 1.43 -3.81 45.83
N VAL A 236 2.02 -2.98 45.02
CA VAL A 236 1.42 -2.42 43.80
C VAL A 236 2.19 -2.95 42.61
N GLU A 237 1.48 -3.48 41.63
CA GLU A 237 2.02 -3.92 40.35
C GLU A 237 1.25 -3.26 39.21
N ILE A 238 1.98 -2.57 38.33
CA ILE A 238 1.47 -1.87 37.17
C ILE A 238 1.87 -2.67 35.94
N THR A 239 0.87 -3.13 35.18
CA THR A 239 1.03 -3.90 33.95
C THR A 239 0.28 -3.26 32.80
N VAL A 240 0.72 -3.52 31.58
CA VAL A 240 -0.01 -3.15 30.36
C VAL A 240 -0.07 -4.38 29.46
N GLY A 241 -1.21 -4.66 28.85
CA GLY A 241 -1.32 -5.73 27.87
C GLY A 241 -0.91 -5.23 26.50
N ARG A 242 -0.02 -5.93 25.80
CA ARG A 242 0.28 -5.66 24.39
C ARG A 242 -0.37 -6.71 23.51
N ALA A 243 -0.98 -6.29 22.41
CA ALA A 243 -1.54 -7.19 21.40
C ALA A 243 -0.99 -6.87 20.01
N ASN A 244 -0.63 -7.92 19.29
CA ASN A 244 -0.37 -7.86 17.86
C ASN A 244 -1.67 -8.23 17.13
N ILE A 245 -2.09 -7.39 16.20
CA ILE A 245 -3.27 -7.56 15.38
C ILE A 245 -2.79 -7.94 13.98
N ASP A 246 -3.35 -9.03 13.46
CA ASP A 246 -3.17 -9.49 12.09
C ASP A 246 -4.55 -9.83 11.53
N LEU A 247 -5.01 -9.03 10.55
CA LEU A 247 -6.36 -9.11 10.01
C LEU A 247 -6.36 -8.97 8.50
N ASP A 248 -7.10 -9.84 7.82
CA ASP A 248 -7.46 -9.60 6.43
C ASP A 248 -8.30 -8.33 6.31
N TYR A 249 -8.01 -7.54 5.27
CA TYR A 249 -8.80 -6.38 4.89
C TYR A 249 -9.22 -6.42 3.43
N ARG A 250 -10.33 -5.75 3.14
CA ARG A 250 -10.79 -5.41 1.79
C ARG A 250 -11.02 -3.92 1.69
N ALA A 251 -10.56 -3.29 0.63
CA ALA A 251 -10.67 -1.85 0.43
C ALA A 251 -10.74 -1.51 -1.07
N ILE A 252 -10.95 -0.23 -1.34
CA ILE A 252 -10.96 0.35 -2.68
C ILE A 252 -9.84 1.38 -2.77
N VAL A 253 -9.02 1.29 -3.81
CA VAL A 253 -8.08 2.36 -4.15
C VAL A 253 -8.74 3.29 -5.15
N LYS A 254 -8.76 4.59 -4.82
CA LYS A 254 -9.24 5.66 -5.70
C LYS A 254 -8.07 6.53 -6.10
N VAL A 255 -7.88 6.71 -7.40
CA VAL A 255 -6.83 7.56 -7.99
C VAL A 255 -7.49 8.66 -8.84
N PRO A 256 -7.92 9.78 -8.23
CA PRO A 256 -8.33 10.97 -8.97
C PRO A 256 -7.19 11.52 -9.82
N CYS A 257 -7.50 11.88 -11.06
CA CYS A 257 -6.60 12.55 -12.00
C CYS A 257 -6.87 14.06 -12.04
N MET A 258 -5.89 14.83 -12.47
CA MET A 258 -5.99 16.30 -12.59
C MET A 258 -7.06 16.75 -13.60
N ASN A 259 -7.39 15.91 -14.59
CA ASN A 259 -8.44 16.15 -15.57
C ASN A 259 -9.87 15.85 -15.04
N GLY A 260 -10.03 15.55 -13.75
CA GLY A 260 -11.32 15.28 -13.10
C GLY A 260 -11.82 13.83 -13.22
N SER A 261 -11.17 12.99 -14.02
CA SER A 261 -11.47 11.56 -14.07
C SER A 261 -10.84 10.79 -12.90
N GLN A 262 -11.22 9.51 -12.73
CA GLN A 262 -10.76 8.70 -11.60
C GLN A 262 -10.57 7.25 -12.04
N LEU A 263 -9.45 6.65 -11.64
CA LEU A 263 -9.23 5.21 -11.69
C LEU A 263 -9.61 4.58 -10.34
N VAL A 264 -10.33 3.46 -10.38
CA VAL A 264 -10.82 2.76 -9.19
C VAL A 264 -10.58 1.28 -9.35
N PHE A 265 -9.99 0.64 -8.34
CA PHE A 265 -9.79 -0.81 -8.30
C PHE A 265 -9.83 -1.33 -6.86
N LEU A 266 -10.07 -2.64 -6.75
CA LEU A 266 -10.11 -3.33 -5.46
C LEU A 266 -8.69 -3.61 -4.95
N SER A 267 -8.49 -3.46 -3.64
CA SER A 267 -7.27 -3.87 -2.94
C SER A 267 -7.63 -4.76 -1.77
N ASN A 268 -6.91 -5.88 -1.66
CA ASN A 268 -7.02 -6.78 -0.52
C ASN A 268 -5.63 -7.00 0.07
N GLY A 269 -5.57 -7.29 1.35
CA GLY A 269 -4.30 -7.54 2.01
C GLY A 269 -4.46 -7.79 3.49
N ILE A 270 -3.35 -7.66 4.20
CA ILE A 270 -3.25 -7.86 5.63
C ILE A 270 -3.04 -6.50 6.29
N TYR A 271 -3.84 -6.22 7.29
CA TYR A 271 -3.60 -5.17 8.27
C TYR A 271 -2.78 -5.76 9.41
N THR A 272 -1.65 -5.13 9.71
CA THR A 272 -0.89 -5.41 10.92
C THR A 272 -0.89 -4.19 11.81
N GLY A 273 -1.11 -4.42 13.11
CA GLY A 273 -1.05 -3.35 14.09
C GLY A 273 -0.55 -3.84 15.43
N VAL A 274 0.10 -2.95 16.17
CA VAL A 274 0.40 -3.15 17.58
C VAL A 274 -0.51 -2.21 18.34
N THR A 275 -1.16 -2.70 19.38
CA THR A 275 -1.90 -1.86 20.32
C THR A 275 -1.64 -2.31 21.75
N ASP A 276 -1.63 -1.36 22.66
CA ASP A 276 -1.51 -1.59 24.08
C ASP A 276 -2.88 -1.36 24.76
N THR A 277 -3.20 -2.14 25.80
CA THR A 277 -4.41 -1.95 26.62
C THR A 277 -4.28 -0.69 27.47
N SER A 278 -5.38 -0.29 28.11
CA SER A 278 -5.28 0.55 29.30
C SER A 278 -4.40 -0.13 30.36
N VAL A 279 -3.73 0.70 31.16
CA VAL A 279 -2.85 0.22 32.22
C VAL A 279 -3.68 -0.42 33.32
N ARG A 280 -3.24 -1.60 33.77
CA ARG A 280 -3.83 -2.33 34.87
C ARG A 280 -2.98 -2.17 36.12
N VAL A 281 -3.66 -1.91 37.23
CA VAL A 281 -3.06 -1.78 38.56
C VAL A 281 -3.57 -2.93 39.40
N SER A 282 -2.66 -3.80 39.82
CA SER A 282 -2.92 -4.86 40.79
C SER A 282 -2.37 -4.43 42.14
N THR A 283 -3.19 -4.57 43.19
CA THR A 283 -2.79 -4.23 44.56
C THR A 283 -3.00 -5.44 45.45
N LYS A 284 -1.99 -5.78 46.26
CA LYS A 284 -2.05 -6.86 47.24
C LYS A 284 -1.69 -6.34 48.62
N GLU A 285 -2.65 -6.42 49.54
CA GLU A 285 -2.46 -6.08 50.95
C GLU A 285 -1.83 -7.26 51.70
N ARG A 286 -0.90 -6.97 52.60
CA ARG A 286 -0.35 -7.90 53.59
C ARG A 286 -0.41 -7.26 54.97
#